data_AF-A0A243S9A5-F1
#
_entry.id   AF-A0A243S9A5-F1
#
_cell.length_a   1.000
_cell.length_b   1.000
_cell.length_c   1.000
_cell.angle_alpha   90.00
_cell.angle_beta   90.00
_cell.angle_gamma   90.00
#
_symmetry.space_group_name_H-M   'P 1'
#
loop_
_entity.id
_entity.type
_entity.pdbx_description
1 polymer ?
#
loop_
_entity_poly.entity_id
_entity_poly.type
_entity_poly.pdbx_seq_one_letter_code
_entity_poly.pdbx_strand_id
1 'polypeptide(L)' 'MLDEHTAVGGVPGTGWDLHEWRHSGLTHLGAAGASLLMLMTKSRHKKPENARKYFHPSPEAIAEITQPPRACGSRR' A
#
# COMPACT_ATOMS: atom_id res chain seq x y z
N MET A 1 -12.71 23.61 -0.07
CA MET A 1 -12.58 22.31 0.65
C MET A 1 -12.98 21.18 -0.29
N LEU A 2 -12.56 19.92 -0.06
CA LEU A 2 -12.93 18.77 -0.93
C LEU A 2 -14.43 18.66 -1.17
N ASP A 3 -15.22 19.03 -0.16
CA ASP A 3 -16.68 19.07 -0.22
C ASP A 3 -17.25 19.98 -1.30
N GLU A 4 -16.57 21.08 -1.64
CA GLU A 4 -16.98 21.97 -2.74
C GLU A 4 -16.87 21.27 -4.10
N HIS A 5 -16.01 20.26 -4.21
CA HIS A 5 -15.78 19.51 -5.45
C HIS A 5 -16.47 18.15 -5.49
N THR A 6 -17.00 17.67 -4.36
CA THR A 6 -17.71 16.38 -4.27
C THR A 6 -19.21 16.54 -4.03
N ALA A 7 -19.70 17.75 -3.74
CA ALA A 7 -21.13 18.04 -3.68
C ALA A 7 -21.78 17.90 -5.07
N VAL A 8 -22.84 17.09 -5.16
CA VAL A 8 -23.60 16.86 -6.41
C VAL A 8 -25.09 17.07 -6.13
N GLY A 9 -25.75 17.89 -6.94
CA GLY A 9 -27.21 18.05 -6.88
C GLY A 9 -27.76 18.62 -5.56
N GLY A 10 -26.96 19.41 -4.83
CA GLY A 10 -27.36 19.96 -3.52
C GLY A 10 -27.16 19.02 -2.34
N VAL A 11 -26.61 17.82 -2.57
CA VAL A 11 -26.16 16.93 -1.50
C VAL A 11 -24.83 17.45 -0.96
N PRO A 12 -24.63 17.51 0.37
CA PRO A 12 -23.35 17.85 0.97
C PRO A 12 -22.23 16.94 0.43
N GLY A 13 -21.02 17.49 0.32
CA GLY A 13 -19.83 16.71 -0.06
C GLY A 13 -19.55 15.56 0.91
N THR A 14 -18.60 14.71 0.56
CA THR A 14 -18.30 13.48 1.31
C THR A 14 -17.86 13.71 2.77
N GLY A 15 -17.52 14.94 3.13
CA GLY A 15 -16.97 15.32 4.44
C GLY A 15 -15.54 14.87 4.64
N TRP A 16 -14.90 14.39 3.57
CA TRP A 16 -13.56 13.80 3.63
C TRP A 16 -12.52 14.86 3.38
N ASP A 17 -11.45 14.81 4.17
CA ASP A 17 -10.28 15.63 3.89
C ASP A 17 -9.30 14.91 2.94
N LEU A 18 -8.29 15.66 2.47
CA LEU A 18 -7.25 15.12 1.58
C LEU A 18 -6.37 14.07 2.29
N HIS A 19 -6.32 14.09 3.62
CA HIS A 19 -5.57 13.13 4.40
C HIS A 19 -6.27 11.76 4.36
N GLU A 20 -7.58 11.71 4.59
CA GLU A 20 -8.39 10.50 4.55
C GLU A 20 -8.39 9.86 3.16
N TRP A 21 -8.52 10.68 2.11
CA TRP A 21 -8.43 10.20 0.73
C TRP A 21 -7.06 9.58 0.40
N ARG A 22 -5.98 10.25 0.83
CA ARG A 22 -4.62 9.70 0.69
C ARG A 22 -4.46 8.40 1.47
N HIS A 23 -5.05 8.32 2.66
CA HIS A 23 -4.99 7.13 3.51
C HIS A 23 -5.68 5.94 2.83
N SER A 24 -6.91 6.15 2.36
CA SER A 24 -7.69 5.13 1.66
C SER A 24 -6.96 4.61 0.42
N GLY A 25 -6.46 5.51 -0.44
CA GLY A 25 -5.75 5.14 -1.66
C GLY A 25 -4.50 4.29 -1.39
N LEU A 26 -3.72 4.61 -0.35
CA LEU A 26 -2.54 3.81 0.02
C LEU A 26 -2.92 2.45 0.58
N THR A 27 -3.98 2.35 1.38
CA THR A 27 -4.48 1.07 1.89
C THR A 27 -4.93 0.14 0.76
N HIS A 28 -5.65 0.67 -0.24
CA HIS A 28 -6.07 -0.12 -1.39
C HIS A 28 -4.90 -0.54 -2.29
N LEU A 29 -3.93 0.35 -2.52
CA LEU A 29 -2.69 -0.02 -3.23
C LEU A 29 -1.91 -1.10 -2.49
N GLY A 30 -1.83 -0.99 -1.17
CA GLY A 30 -1.24 -1.99 -0.29
C GLY A 30 -1.91 -3.35 -0.42
N ALA A 31 -3.24 -3.39 -0.33
CA ALA A 31 -4.04 -4.60 -0.49
C ALA A 31 -3.91 -5.20 -1.91
N ALA A 32 -3.70 -4.39 -2.94
CA ALA A 32 -3.43 -4.84 -4.30
C ALA A 32 -1.99 -5.36 -4.51
N GLY A 33 -1.17 -5.43 -3.45
CA GLY A 33 0.20 -5.97 -3.52
C GLY A 33 1.23 -4.98 -4.05
N ALA A 34 0.99 -3.67 -3.95
CA ALA A 34 1.98 -2.67 -4.34
C ALA A 34 3.27 -2.81 -3.50
N SER A 35 4.42 -2.68 -4.17
CA SER A 35 5.71 -2.70 -3.50
C SER A 35 5.89 -1.49 -2.58
N LEU A 36 6.71 -1.64 -1.54
CA LEU A 36 7.02 -0.54 -0.61
C LEU A 36 7.56 0.71 -1.33
N LEU A 37 8.41 0.52 -2.35
CA LEU A 37 8.93 1.61 -3.16
C LEU A 37 7.81 2.33 -3.92
N MET A 38 6.87 1.59 -4.52
CA MET A 38 5.74 2.20 -5.22
C MET A 38 4.85 2.99 -4.26
N LEU A 39 4.57 2.44 -3.05
CA LEU A 39 3.84 3.14 -2.01
C LEU A 39 4.56 4.44 -1.59
N MET A 40 5.88 4.41 -1.42
CA MET A 40 6.69 5.59 -1.09
C MET A 40 6.65 6.64 -2.21
N THR A 41 6.79 6.24 -3.46
CA THR A 41 6.72 7.16 -4.61
C THR A 41 5.34 7.81 -4.72
N LYS A 42 4.27 7.04 -4.60
CA LYS A 42 2.88 7.55 -4.69
C LYS A 42 2.50 8.45 -3.50
N SER A 43 2.96 8.12 -2.31
CA SER A 43 2.69 8.91 -1.09
C SER A 43 3.67 10.07 -0.87
N ARG A 44 4.82 10.06 -1.54
CA ARG A 44 5.98 10.93 -1.30
C ARG A 44 6.54 10.83 0.13
N HIS A 45 6.39 9.67 0.78
CA HIS A 45 7.06 9.42 2.06
C HIS A 45 8.57 9.35 1.87
N LYS A 46 9.30 10.19 2.61
CA LYS A 46 10.77 10.17 2.64
C LYS A 46 11.33 8.99 3.44
N LYS A 47 10.58 8.57 4.47
CA LYS A 47 10.99 7.50 5.38
C LYS A 47 10.15 6.25 5.13
N PRO A 48 10.77 5.07 4.95
CA PRO A 48 10.06 3.82 4.67
C PRO A 48 9.14 3.40 5.83
N GLU A 49 9.53 3.73 7.05
CA GLU A 49 8.75 3.49 8.29
C GLU A 49 7.32 4.05 8.23
N ASN A 50 7.11 5.19 7.56
CA ASN A 50 5.77 5.78 7.43
C ASN A 50 4.90 5.10 6.35
N ALA A 51 5.54 4.46 5.36
CA ALA A 51 4.85 3.75 4.29
C ALA A 51 4.57 2.28 4.65
N ARG A 52 5.31 1.71 5.62
CA ARG A 52 5.17 0.33 6.09
C ARG A 52 3.76 -0.03 6.55
N LYS A 53 2.99 0.92 7.08
CA LYS A 53 1.58 0.71 7.51
C LYS A 53 0.69 0.17 6.38
N TYR A 54 1.01 0.46 5.13
CA TYR A 54 0.23 0.04 3.97
C TYR A 54 0.86 -1.13 3.21
N PHE A 55 2.01 -1.63 3.64
CA PHE A 55 2.72 -2.67 2.93
C PHE A 55 2.27 -4.05 3.44
N HIS A 56 1.54 -4.78 2.61
CA HIS A 56 1.04 -6.13 2.93
C HIS A 56 1.73 -7.15 2.00
N PRO A 57 2.83 -7.80 2.44
CA PRO A 57 3.49 -8.81 1.62
C PRO A 57 2.58 -10.01 1.38
N SER A 58 2.61 -10.54 0.15
CA SER A 58 1.91 -11.77 -0.21
C SER A 58 2.46 -12.96 0.60
N PRO A 59 1.62 -13.94 1.00
CA PRO A 59 2.07 -15.17 1.63
C PRO A 59 3.18 -15.90 0.84
N GLU A 60 3.15 -15.82 -0.49
CA GLU A 60 4.17 -16.41 -1.36
C GLU A 60 5.53 -15.74 -1.20
N ALA A 61 5.56 -14.41 -1.11
CA ALA A 61 6.78 -13.64 -0.89
C ALA A 61 7.36 -13.91 0.51
N ILE A 62 6.51 -14.12 1.51
CA ILE A 62 6.94 -14.54 2.85
C ILE A 62 7.53 -15.96 2.79
N ALA A 63 6.88 -16.87 2.07
CA ALA A 63 7.34 -18.25 1.90
C ALA A 63 8.70 -18.30 1.18
N GLU A 64 8.92 -17.52 0.13
CA GLU A 64 10.20 -17.46 -0.59
C GLU A 64 11.37 -17.10 0.34
N ILE A 65 11.18 -16.13 1.23
CA ILE A 65 12.22 -15.68 2.17
C ILE A 65 12.40 -16.69 3.32
N THR A 66 11.32 -17.37 3.71
CA THR A 66 11.31 -18.29 4.88
C THR A 66 11.68 -19.72 4.50
N GLN A 67 11.59 -20.08 3.21
CA GLN A 67 11.91 -21.42 2.74
C GLN A 67 13.39 -21.73 3.00
N PRO A 68 13.68 -22.89 3.61
CA PRO A 68 15.06 -23.31 3.80
C PRO A 68 15.73 -23.43 2.42
N PRO A 69 17.03 -23.08 2.30
CA PRO A 69 17.74 -23.18 1.04
C PRO A 69 17.60 -24.61 0.52
N ARG A 70 17.21 -24.74 -0.76
CA ARG A 70 17.06 -26.05 -1.40
C ARG A 70 18.37 -26.82 -1.21
N ALA A 71 18.28 -28.02 -0.65
CA ALA A 71 19.44 -28.87 -0.45
C ALA A 71 20.14 -29.04 -1.80
N CYS A 72 21.41 -28.61 -1.86
CA CYS A 72 22.28 -28.84 -2.99
C CYS A 72 22.39 -30.36 -3.17
N GLY A 73 21.69 -30.92 -4.17
CA GLY A 73 21.75 -32.34 -4.46
C GLY A 73 23.17 -32.73 -4.81
N SER A 74 23.74 -33.69 -4.07
CA SER A 74 25.07 -34.21 -4.37
C SER A 74 25.06 -34.83 -5.76
N ARG A 75 25.82 -34.20 -6.66
CA ARG A 75 26.15 -34.78 -7.96
C ARG A 75 27.07 -35.97 -7.66
N ARG A 76 26.54 -37.19 -7.77
CA ARG A 76 27.36 -38.39 -7.90
C ARG A 76 27.96 -38.46 -9.29
#